data_AF-I6V178-F1
#
_entry.id   AF-I6V178-F1
#
_cell.length_a   1.000
_cell.length_b   1.000
_cell.length_c   1.000
_cell.angle_alpha   90.00
_cell.angle_beta   90.00
_cell.angle_gamma   90.00
#
_symmetry.space_group_name_H-M   'P 1'
#
loop_
_entity.id
_entity.type
_entity.pdbx_description
1 polymer ?
#
loop_
_entity_poly.entity_id
_entity_poly.type
_entity_poly.pdbx_seq_one_letter_code
_entity_poly.pdbx_strand_id
1 'polypeptide(L)'
;MENNNIMSQVKEIIEAAIKELEDDGFEPDIILAGPIFIRYLPEDVRLKVYEIEELGSDAIIADSKYLGQIKKAAKRISIDPLLQEKEWEKIIEEIPTQE
;
A
#
# COMPACT_ATOMS: atom_id res chain seq x y z
N MET A 1 -4.43 12.48 14.76
CA MET A 1 -5.42 11.39 14.65
C MET A 1 -5.62 10.92 13.20
N GLU A 2 -5.34 11.75 12.19
CA GLU A 2 -5.51 11.41 10.75
C GLU A 2 -4.53 10.38 10.17
N ASN A 3 -3.27 10.30 10.64
CA ASN A 3 -2.35 9.26 10.16
C ASN A 3 -2.87 7.84 10.45
N ASN A 4 -3.68 7.67 11.52
CA ASN A 4 -4.30 6.39 11.84
C ASN A 4 -5.37 5.99 10.81
N ASN A 5 -5.99 6.96 10.12
CA ASN A 5 -6.98 6.68 9.07
C ASN A 5 -6.29 6.11 7.82
N ILE A 6 -5.22 6.77 7.34
CA ILE A 6 -4.45 6.28 6.18
C ILE A 6 -3.83 4.92 6.47
N MET A 7 -3.21 4.72 7.64
CA MET A 7 -2.65 3.41 8.00
C MET A 7 -3.71 2.29 8.02
N SER A 8 -4.94 2.60 8.46
CA SER A 8 -6.05 1.64 8.42
C SER A 8 -6.47 1.30 6.99
N GLN A 9 -6.56 2.31 6.12
CA GLN A 9 -6.88 2.08 4.70
C GLN A 9 -5.77 1.31 3.98
N VAL A 10 -4.50 1.61 4.27
CA VAL A 10 -3.36 0.85 3.76
C VAL A 10 -3.43 -0.60 4.21
N LYS A 11 -3.79 -0.85 5.48
CA LYS A 11 -4.00 -2.20 6.00
C LYS A 11 -5.08 -2.94 5.21
N GLU A 12 -6.23 -2.32 4.97
CA GLU A 12 -7.33 -2.91 4.21
C GLU A 12 -6.91 -3.24 2.76
N ILE A 13 -6.16 -2.35 2.10
CA ILE A 13 -5.62 -2.58 0.75
C ILE A 13 -4.67 -3.78 0.74
N ILE A 14 -3.78 -3.88 1.73
CA ILE A 14 -2.84 -5.00 1.86
C ILE A 14 -3.60 -6.30 2.10
N GLU A 15 -4.54 -6.33 3.05
CA GLU A 15 -5.32 -7.54 3.36
C GLU A 15 -6.15 -8.01 2.18
N ALA A 16 -6.78 -7.09 1.45
CA ALA A 16 -7.50 -7.40 0.22
C ALA A 16 -6.59 -8.01 -0.86
N ALA A 17 -5.41 -7.40 -1.07
CA ALA A 17 -4.45 -7.91 -2.05
C ALA A 17 -3.88 -9.28 -1.66
N ILE A 18 -3.62 -9.53 -0.37
CA ILE A 18 -3.20 -10.85 0.12
C ILE A 18 -4.31 -11.88 -0.11
N LYS A 19 -5.55 -11.56 0.27
CA LYS A 19 -6.69 -12.46 0.12
C LYS A 19 -6.92 -12.85 -1.34
N GLU A 20 -6.79 -11.91 -2.27
CA GLU A 20 -6.92 -12.22 -3.70
C GLU A 20 -5.83 -13.17 -4.20
N LEU A 21 -4.59 -13.03 -3.73
CA LEU A 21 -3.51 -13.96 -4.07
C LEU A 21 -3.75 -15.34 -3.43
N GLU A 22 -4.22 -15.39 -2.18
CA GLU A 22 -4.61 -16.63 -1.50
C GLU A 22 -5.78 -17.34 -2.21
N ASP A 23 -6.79 -16.58 -2.68
CA ASP A 23 -7.93 -17.10 -3.44
C ASP A 23 -7.47 -17.69 -4.81
N ASP A 24 -6.40 -17.14 -5.39
CA ASP A 24 -5.72 -17.66 -6.59
C ASP A 24 -4.76 -18.84 -6.30
N GLY A 25 -4.61 -19.25 -5.03
CA GLY A 25 -3.80 -20.39 -4.60
C GLY A 25 -2.33 -20.09 -4.33
N PHE A 26 -1.96 -18.82 -4.17
CA PHE A 26 -0.62 -18.39 -3.79
C PHE A 26 -0.48 -18.23 -2.28
N GLU A 27 0.76 -18.22 -1.79
CA GLU A 27 1.08 -17.98 -0.38
C GLU A 27 1.95 -16.71 -0.27
N PRO A 28 1.36 -15.50 -0.26
CA PRO A 28 2.12 -14.27 -0.17
C PRO A 28 2.91 -14.20 1.14
N ASP A 29 4.21 -13.98 1.02
CA ASP A 29 5.15 -13.98 2.15
C ASP A 29 6.02 -12.71 2.20
N ILE A 30 6.05 -11.93 1.11
CA ILE A 30 6.85 -10.72 1.00
C ILE A 30 6.04 -9.52 0.54
N ILE A 31 6.50 -8.33 0.93
CA ILE A 31 6.09 -7.04 0.36
C ILE A 31 7.34 -6.25 -0.03
N LEU A 32 7.42 -5.86 -1.29
CA LEU A 32 8.41 -4.93 -1.82
C LEU A 32 7.76 -3.54 -1.78
N ALA A 33 8.21 -2.65 -0.93
CA ALA A 33 7.54 -1.37 -0.69
C ALA A 33 8.47 -0.20 -0.98
N GLY A 34 7.92 0.86 -1.59
CA GLY A 34 8.62 2.11 -1.75
C GLY A 34 8.75 2.90 -0.44
N PRO A 35 9.69 3.85 -0.37
CA PRO A 35 10.00 4.61 0.84
C PRO A 35 8.83 5.45 1.36
N ILE A 36 7.91 5.86 0.48
CA ILE A 36 6.70 6.59 0.88
C ILE A 36 5.66 5.61 1.42
N PHE A 37 5.48 4.46 0.76
CA PHE A 37 4.56 3.41 1.20
C PHE A 37 4.90 2.92 2.62
N ILE A 38 6.17 2.67 2.90
CA ILE A 38 6.66 2.16 4.21
C ILE A 38 6.23 3.07 5.37
N ARG A 39 6.14 4.39 5.16
CA ARG A 39 5.73 5.35 6.22
C ARG A 39 4.30 5.14 6.72
N TYR A 40 3.48 4.47 5.93
CA TYR A 40 2.07 4.17 6.24
C TYR A 40 1.82 2.67 6.42
N LEU A 41 2.88 1.85 6.37
CA LEU A 41 2.78 0.41 6.55
C LEU A 41 2.40 0.09 8.01
N PRO A 42 1.40 -0.78 8.25
CA PRO A 42 1.08 -1.25 9.59
C PRO A 42 2.25 -2.03 10.20
N GLU A 43 2.49 -1.84 11.50
CA GLU A 43 3.55 -2.57 12.22
C GLU A 43 3.26 -4.08 12.32
N ASP A 44 1.99 -4.49 12.23
CA ASP A 44 1.53 -5.87 12.38
C ASP A 44 1.40 -6.63 11.04
N VAL A 45 1.99 -6.12 9.97
CA VAL A 45 2.01 -6.80 8.66
C VAL A 45 2.73 -8.14 8.77
N ARG A 46 2.02 -9.23 8.43
CA ARG A 46 2.55 -10.61 8.43
C ARG A 46 3.59 -10.92 7.33
N LEU A 47 3.84 -9.98 6.43
CA LEU A 47 4.73 -10.13 5.28
C LEU A 47 6.13 -9.61 5.61
N LYS A 48 7.17 -10.24 5.04
CA LYS A 48 8.52 -9.71 5.13
C LYS A 48 8.67 -8.49 4.22
N VAL A 49 9.05 -7.37 4.82
CA VAL A 49 9.16 -6.08 4.13
C VAL A 49 10.56 -5.89 3.55
N TYR A 50 10.62 -5.48 2.29
CA TYR A 50 11.84 -5.02 1.63
C TYR A 50 11.61 -3.65 1.01
N GLU A 51 12.51 -2.72 1.26
CA GLU A 51 12.45 -1.38 0.69
C GLU A 51 13.04 -1.36 -0.73
N ILE A 52 12.29 -0.78 -1.67
CA ILE A 52 12.70 -0.57 -3.06
C ILE A 52 12.45 0.89 -3.44
N GLU A 53 13.52 1.67 -3.55
CA GLU A 53 13.47 3.12 -3.79
C GLU A 53 12.61 3.51 -5.00
N GLU A 54 12.70 2.75 -6.09
CA GLU A 54 12.03 3.03 -7.35
C GLU A 54 10.49 2.88 -7.28
N LEU A 55 9.96 2.25 -6.23
CA LEU A 55 8.52 2.08 -6.05
C LEU A 55 7.84 3.33 -5.47
N GLY A 56 8.57 4.25 -4.84
CA GLY A 56 7.99 5.49 -4.30
C GLY A 56 6.81 5.26 -3.33
N SER A 57 5.59 5.60 -3.77
CA SER A 57 4.31 5.42 -3.06
C SER A 57 3.64 4.07 -3.29
N ASP A 58 4.31 3.14 -3.96
CA ASP A 58 3.74 1.85 -4.32
C ASP A 58 4.37 0.71 -3.53
N ALA A 59 3.68 -0.42 -3.51
CA ALA A 59 4.21 -1.68 -3.03
C ALA A 59 3.78 -2.85 -3.92
N ILE A 60 4.50 -3.95 -3.84
CA ILE A 60 4.22 -5.21 -4.51
C ILE A 60 4.15 -6.30 -3.45
N ILE A 61 2.99 -6.92 -3.30
CA ILE A 61 2.81 -8.12 -2.47
C ILE A 61 3.02 -9.33 -3.37
N ALA A 62 3.83 -10.29 -2.93
CA ALA A 62 4.15 -11.45 -3.75
C ALA A 62 4.35 -12.73 -2.94
N ASP A 63 4.13 -13.86 -3.61
CA ASP A 63 4.66 -15.16 -3.22
C ASP A 63 6.08 -15.29 -3.78
N SER A 64 7.06 -15.24 -2.90
CA SER A 64 8.49 -15.26 -3.24
C SER A 64 8.90 -16.54 -3.97
N LYS A 65 8.19 -17.66 -3.79
CA LYS A 65 8.49 -18.93 -4.48
C LYS A 65 8.26 -18.84 -5.98
N TYR A 66 7.28 -18.02 -6.39
CA TYR A 66 6.83 -17.92 -7.78
C TYR A 66 7.08 -16.54 -8.41
N LEU A 67 7.66 -15.59 -7.66
CA LEU A 67 8.01 -14.28 -8.16
C LEU A 67 8.92 -14.40 -9.41
N GLY A 68 8.54 -13.72 -10.49
CA GLY A 68 9.25 -13.76 -11.78
C GLY A 68 9.04 -15.04 -12.61
N GLN A 69 8.43 -16.07 -12.04
CA GLN A 69 8.09 -17.32 -12.73
C GLN A 69 6.63 -17.33 -13.21
N ILE A 70 5.71 -16.83 -12.37
CA ILE A 70 4.28 -16.79 -12.66
C ILE A 70 3.78 -15.35 -12.60
N LYS A 71 3.17 -14.86 -13.69
CA LYS A 71 2.69 -13.47 -13.80
C LYS A 71 1.72 -13.04 -12.71
N LYS A 72 0.93 -13.98 -12.17
CA LYS A 72 -0.11 -13.73 -11.17
C LYS A 72 0.37 -13.83 -9.73
N ALA A 73 1.59 -14.28 -9.48
CA ALA A 73 2.11 -14.48 -8.12
C ALA A 73 2.48 -13.18 -7.38
N ALA A 74 2.17 -12.03 -7.98
CA ALA A 74 2.47 -10.72 -7.42
C ALA A 74 1.37 -9.72 -7.77
N LYS A 75 1.11 -8.80 -6.85
CA LYS A 75 0.13 -7.73 -7.02
C LYS A 75 0.71 -6.39 -6.58
N ARG A 76 0.60 -5.39 -7.46
CA ARG A 76 1.02 -4.02 -7.18
C ARG A 76 -0.14 -3.24 -6.56
N ILE A 77 0.15 -2.51 -5.51
CA ILE A 77 -0.76 -1.60 -4.79
C ILE A 77 -0.12 -0.20 -4.76
N SER A 78 -0.94 0.84 -4.85
CA SER A 78 -0.49 2.22 -4.80
C SER A 78 -1.28 2.98 -3.75
N ILE A 79 -0.60 3.73 -2.90
CA ILE A 79 -1.24 4.62 -1.91
C ILE A 79 -1.27 6.07 -2.38
N ASP A 80 -0.74 6.37 -3.57
CA ASP A 80 -0.75 7.72 -4.13
C ASP A 80 -2.15 8.37 -4.14
N PRO A 81 -3.25 7.65 -4.50
CA PRO A 81 -4.59 8.23 -4.45
C PRO A 81 -4.99 8.72 -3.05
N LEU A 82 -4.62 7.97 -2.00
CA LEU A 82 -4.91 8.32 -0.60
C LEU A 82 -4.13 9.55 -0.15
N LEU A 83 -2.91 9.72 -0.69
CA LEU A 83 -2.08 10.88 -0.40
C LEU A 83 -2.60 12.12 -1.12
N GLN A 84 -3.07 11.98 -2.36
CA GLN A 84 -3.67 13.09 -3.12
C GLN A 84 -4.98 13.57 -2.49
N GLU A 85 -5.86 12.67 -2.05
CA GLU A 85 -7.10 13.05 -1.34
C GLU A 85 -6.79 13.96 -0.13
N LYS A 86 -5.76 13.60 0.65
CA LYS A 86 -5.29 14.42 1.78
C LYS A 86 -4.77 15.80 1.35
N GLU A 87 -4.07 15.89 0.23
CA GLU A 87 -3.58 17.18 -0.28
C GLU A 87 -4.75 18.08 -0.69
N TRP A 88 -5.78 17.53 -1.33
CA TRP A 88 -6.98 18.28 -1.69
C TRP A 88 -7.79 18.77 -0.49
N GLU A 89 -7.93 17.95 0.56
CA GLU A 89 -8.61 18.35 1.80
C GLU A 89 -7.96 19.59 2.44
N LYS A 90 -6.61 19.61 2.50
CA LYS A 90 -5.87 20.77 3.02
C LYS A 90 -6.08 22.03 2.20
N ILE A 91 -6.12 21.89 0.87
CA ILE A 91 -6.34 23.04 -0.01
C ILE A 91 -7.72 23.65 0.28
N ILE A 92 -8.76 22.83 0.46
CA ILE A 92 -10.13 23.30 0.74
C ILE A 92 -10.22 24.02 2.09
N GLU A 93 -9.55 23.52 3.13
CA GLU A 93 -9.49 24.19 4.45
C GLU A 93 -8.81 25.56 4.39
N GLU A 94 -7.85 25.73 3.48
CA GLU A 94 -7.10 26.98 3.30
C GLU A 94 -7.80 27.99 2.36
N ILE A 95 -8.91 27.62 1.71
CA ILE A 95 -9.67 28.58 0.88
C ILE A 95 -10.43 29.54 1.81
N PRO A 96 -10.11 30.85 1.81
CA PRO A 96 -10.87 31.81 2.58
C PRO A 96 -12.32 31.81 2.09
N THR A 97 -13.26 31.59 3.02
CA THR A 97 -14.69 31.71 2.75
C THR A 97 -14.95 33.16 2.34
N GLN A 98 -15.27 33.40 1.07
CA GLN A 98 -15.69 34.73 0.63
C GLN A 98 -17.08 34.98 1.19
N GLU A 99 -17.17 35.81 2.24
CA GLU A 99 -18.41 36.45 2.70
C GLU A 99 -18.92 37.48 1.68
#